data_AF-A0A7C4W3P3-F1
#
_entry.id   AF-A0A7C4W3P3-F1
#
_cell.length_a   1.000
_cell.length_b   1.000
_cell.length_c   1.000
_cell.angle_alpha   90.00
_cell.angle_beta   90.00
_cell.angle_gamma   90.00
#
_symmetry.space_group_name_H-M   'P 1'
#
loop_
_entity.id
_entity.type
_entity.pdbx_description
1 polymer ?
#
loop_
_entity_poly.entity_id
_entity_poly.type
_entity_poly.pdbx_seq_one_letter_code
_entity_poly.pdbx_strand_id
1 'polypeptide(L)'
;MKKFFVSLLLAVALFAFAAEATFSIGTKLAFTGSVRFELKAYPKGVDATGSYSLDAAVSIPLSPKSVTAAGAEFGLNYGFGAGTSIPVSFSLKSIYFETDFFKAKWYNYLIMVSDFFTGKDYDTDSFVGSFANDFSDVLELKFPNIVDVYFVDKKSEGQVSWFSDMVLLKRAIDPFTIILGLYNTGDTSAYEFGAHVAGEVNFGFFKPTLRLFGGMVEDAGNMVPAYEFRLTGSLALIPNVLTVEPTILFTDKLAKLDYKSTNVSDGKYVQARVTFTDKWGVVIPKFVVTTKYDFTTEKVSIPLDEASIAADFGGMFALFAKVTNADIMVPTNTYKLYSEAKLAINPVILSGKASWNDLTKLDQFAYINAKASVNLTPLYIEGNLGWIQNANGYNVFAKYNLSQNVSLEGFYGTIKDNNSNGVYDTGDYLPDPDWNVKLVYNAKF
;
A
#
# COMPACT_ATOMS: atom_id res chain seq x y z
N MET A 1 9.18 -20.74 -19.93
CA MET A 1 8.38 -21.98 -20.20
C MET A 1 9.19 -23.28 -20.47
N LYS A 2 10.12 -23.38 -21.43
CA LYS A 2 10.84 -24.67 -21.71
C LYS A 2 11.69 -25.15 -20.53
N LYS A 3 12.39 -24.25 -19.83
CA LYS A 3 13.19 -24.56 -18.64
C LYS A 3 12.33 -24.85 -17.41
N PHE A 4 11.18 -24.19 -17.25
CA PHE A 4 10.18 -24.47 -16.20
C PHE A 4 9.72 -25.94 -16.20
N PHE A 5 9.32 -26.48 -17.35
CA PHE A 5 8.94 -27.89 -17.46
C PHE A 5 10.12 -28.81 -17.19
N VAL A 6 11.33 -28.46 -17.67
CA VAL A 6 12.53 -29.27 -17.44
C VAL A 6 12.93 -29.28 -15.97
N SER A 7 12.91 -28.16 -15.26
CA SER A 7 13.25 -28.06 -13.83
C SER A 7 12.21 -28.73 -12.94
N LEU A 8 10.92 -28.59 -13.27
CA LEU A 8 9.84 -29.32 -12.59
C LEU A 8 9.95 -30.82 -12.87
N LEU A 9 10.23 -31.25 -14.12
CA LEU A 9 10.49 -32.66 -14.44
C LEU A 9 11.72 -33.17 -13.72
N LEU A 10 12.80 -32.37 -13.60
CA LEU A 10 14.03 -32.78 -12.94
C LEU A 10 13.81 -32.96 -11.45
N ALA A 11 13.10 -32.02 -10.80
CA ALA A 11 12.73 -32.11 -9.39
C ALA A 11 11.79 -33.30 -9.14
N VAL A 12 10.73 -33.43 -9.94
CA VAL A 12 9.82 -34.58 -9.87
C VAL A 12 10.56 -35.89 -10.14
N ALA A 13 11.49 -35.94 -11.10
CA ALA A 13 12.30 -37.13 -11.37
C ALA A 13 13.25 -37.45 -10.21
N LEU A 14 14.02 -36.48 -9.71
CA LEU A 14 14.95 -36.64 -8.59
C LEU A 14 14.27 -37.16 -7.32
N PHE A 15 12.99 -36.83 -7.08
CA PHE A 15 12.23 -37.28 -5.91
C PHE A 15 11.28 -38.47 -6.18
N ALA A 16 10.85 -38.70 -7.42
CA ALA A 16 10.10 -39.89 -7.82
C ALA A 16 10.96 -41.17 -7.78
N PHE A 17 12.29 -41.04 -7.86
CA PHE A 17 13.20 -42.16 -7.66
C PHE A 17 13.47 -42.49 -6.17
N ALA A 18 12.86 -41.76 -5.22
CA ALA A 18 13.08 -41.95 -3.78
C ALA A 18 11.86 -42.45 -2.98
N ALA A 19 10.65 -42.50 -3.56
CA ALA A 19 9.51 -43.12 -2.91
C ALA A 19 8.45 -43.53 -3.95
N GLU A 20 8.00 -44.79 -3.86
CA GLU A 20 6.77 -45.26 -4.49
C GLU A 20 5.57 -44.56 -3.83
N ALA A 21 5.38 -43.26 -4.09
CA ALA A 21 4.27 -42.48 -3.57
C ALA A 21 3.21 -42.28 -4.65
N THR A 22 1.97 -42.62 -4.32
CA THR A 22 0.79 -42.39 -5.15
C THR A 22 0.58 -40.88 -5.27
N PHE A 23 0.62 -40.34 -6.49
CA PHE A 23 0.48 -38.90 -6.72
C PHE A 23 -0.99 -38.48 -6.85
N SER A 24 -1.33 -37.34 -6.26
CA SER A 24 -2.66 -36.73 -6.37
C SER A 24 -2.51 -35.33 -6.96
N ILE A 25 -3.05 -35.09 -8.16
CA ILE A 25 -3.21 -33.73 -8.69
C ILE A 25 -4.45 -33.14 -7.99
N GLY A 26 -4.23 -32.21 -7.05
CA GLY A 26 -5.32 -31.57 -6.30
C GLY A 26 -6.20 -30.72 -7.21
N THR A 27 -7.51 -31.01 -7.26
CA THR A 27 -8.50 -30.21 -8.00
C THR A 27 -8.87 -28.96 -7.21
N LYS A 28 -8.17 -27.85 -7.48
CA LYS A 28 -8.69 -26.49 -7.19
C LYS A 28 -8.60 -25.63 -8.44
N LEU A 29 -9.48 -25.91 -9.40
CA LEU A 29 -9.80 -24.98 -10.49
C LEU A 29 -10.90 -24.04 -9.98
N ALA A 30 -10.63 -22.74 -9.93
CA ALA A 30 -11.64 -21.71 -9.71
C ALA A 30 -11.97 -21.07 -11.07
N PHE A 31 -13.22 -21.20 -11.51
CA PHE A 31 -13.74 -20.50 -12.69
C PHE A 31 -14.56 -19.28 -12.23
N THR A 32 -14.28 -18.12 -12.82
CA THR A 32 -15.15 -16.93 -12.76
C THR A 32 -15.79 -16.72 -14.13
N GLY A 33 -17.12 -16.63 -14.17
CA GLY A 33 -17.89 -16.31 -15.37
C GLY A 33 -18.98 -15.29 -15.06
N SER A 34 -19.47 -14.60 -16.09
CA SER A 34 -20.51 -13.57 -15.99
C SER A 34 -21.82 -14.04 -16.65
N VAL A 35 -22.95 -13.68 -16.03
CA VAL A 35 -24.31 -13.86 -16.57
C VAL A 35 -24.74 -12.54 -17.22
N ARG A 36 -25.40 -12.61 -18.38
CA ARG A 36 -26.08 -11.46 -18.98
C ARG A 36 -27.57 -11.71 -19.04
N PHE A 37 -28.35 -10.74 -18.59
CA PHE A 37 -29.79 -10.67 -18.79
C PHE A 37 -30.09 -9.41 -19.62
N GLU A 38 -31.10 -9.49 -20.48
CA GLU A 38 -31.61 -8.34 -21.21
C GLU A 38 -33.12 -8.28 -20.99
N LEU A 39 -33.61 -7.12 -20.55
CA LEU A 39 -35.03 -6.84 -20.36
C LEU A 39 -35.46 -5.90 -21.48
N LYS A 40 -36.40 -6.33 -22.32
CA LYS A 40 -36.99 -5.48 -23.36
C LYS A 40 -38.47 -5.27 -23.05
N ALA A 41 -38.86 -4.00 -22.99
CA ALA A 41 -40.23 -3.59 -22.73
C ALA A 41 -40.95 -3.24 -24.04
N TYR A 42 -42.18 -3.70 -24.19
CA TYR A 42 -43.09 -3.34 -25.28
C TYR A 42 -44.45 -2.87 -24.74
N PRO A 43 -45.30 -2.23 -25.56
CA PRO A 43 -46.55 -1.61 -25.09
C PRO A 43 -47.60 -2.55 -24.47
N LYS A 44 -47.39 -3.88 -24.48
CA LYS A 44 -48.29 -4.88 -23.89
C LYS A 44 -47.66 -5.75 -22.79
N GLY A 45 -46.44 -5.46 -22.35
CA GLY A 45 -45.78 -6.19 -21.25
C GLY A 45 -44.25 -6.19 -21.34
N VAL A 46 -43.60 -6.74 -20.30
CA VAL A 46 -42.16 -6.96 -20.22
C VAL A 46 -41.90 -8.45 -20.39
N ASP A 47 -40.99 -8.80 -21.29
CA ASP A 47 -40.57 -10.18 -21.50
C ASP A 47 -39.14 -10.38 -20.97
N ALA A 48 -38.91 -11.52 -20.32
CA ALA A 48 -37.61 -11.91 -19.79
C ALA A 48 -37.25 -13.27 -20.37
N THR A 49 -36.20 -13.30 -21.19
CA THR A 49 -35.63 -14.56 -21.69
C THR A 49 -34.20 -14.70 -21.18
N GLY A 50 -33.91 -15.88 -20.65
CA GLY A 50 -32.57 -16.33 -20.32
C GLY A 50 -32.43 -17.75 -20.84
N SER A 51 -31.25 -18.08 -21.36
CA SER A 51 -30.91 -19.46 -21.69
C SER A 51 -29.81 -19.95 -20.76
N TYR A 52 -29.98 -21.18 -20.30
CA TYR A 52 -28.96 -21.99 -19.66
C TYR A 52 -29.10 -23.40 -20.24
N SER A 53 -28.02 -23.98 -20.77
CA SER A 53 -27.98 -25.40 -21.12
C SER A 53 -26.73 -26.01 -20.51
N LEU A 54 -26.92 -27.03 -19.68
CA LEU A 54 -25.86 -27.93 -19.27
C LEU A 54 -26.48 -29.31 -19.11
N ASP A 55 -26.50 -30.05 -20.21
CA ASP A 55 -26.63 -31.51 -20.22
C ASP A 55 -25.48 -32.06 -21.06
N ALA A 56 -24.34 -32.26 -20.41
CA ALA A 56 -23.33 -33.18 -20.87
C ALA A 56 -22.60 -33.72 -19.65
N ALA A 57 -22.53 -35.05 -19.54
CA ALA A 57 -21.62 -35.72 -18.65
C ALA A 57 -20.19 -35.27 -18.98
N VAL A 58 -19.64 -34.34 -18.19
CA VAL A 58 -18.27 -33.87 -18.36
C VAL A 58 -17.36 -34.88 -17.66
N SER A 59 -16.77 -35.77 -18.44
CA SER A 59 -15.49 -36.37 -18.09
C SER A 59 -14.40 -35.43 -18.61
N ILE A 60 -13.50 -34.99 -17.74
CA ILE A 60 -12.29 -34.26 -18.12
C ILE A 60 -11.15 -35.30 -18.18
N PRO A 61 -10.87 -35.94 -19.33
CA PRO A 61 -9.64 -36.66 -19.47
C PRO A 61 -8.50 -35.64 -19.62
N LEU A 62 -7.73 -35.45 -18.56
CA LEU A 62 -6.38 -34.87 -18.65
C LEU A 62 -5.47 -35.95 -19.24
N SER A 63 -5.56 -36.16 -20.55
CA SER A 63 -4.65 -37.05 -21.27
C SER A 63 -3.67 -36.21 -22.09
N PRO A 64 -2.34 -36.35 -21.92
CA PRO A 64 -1.39 -35.70 -22.82
C PRO A 64 -1.64 -36.18 -24.26
N LYS A 65 -1.82 -35.24 -25.19
CA LYS A 65 -2.15 -35.57 -26.59
C LYS A 65 -0.95 -36.17 -27.35
N SER A 66 0.27 -35.89 -26.91
CA SER A 66 1.48 -36.65 -27.21
C SER A 66 2.59 -36.30 -26.21
N VAL A 67 3.47 -37.26 -25.94
CA VAL A 67 4.78 -37.01 -25.32
C VAL A 67 5.81 -37.08 -26.44
N THR A 68 5.88 -36.01 -27.24
CA THR A 68 7.00 -35.80 -28.16
C THR A 68 7.90 -34.70 -27.57
N ALA A 69 9.21 -34.79 -27.83
CA ALA A 69 10.28 -34.09 -27.12
C ALA A 69 10.32 -32.54 -27.24
N ALA A 70 9.19 -31.87 -27.42
CA ALA A 70 9.06 -30.43 -27.41
C ALA A 70 7.68 -30.01 -26.89
N GLY A 71 7.52 -29.97 -25.56
CA GLY A 71 6.37 -29.34 -24.88
C GLY A 71 5.09 -30.18 -24.86
N ALA A 72 4.42 -30.21 -23.71
CA ALA A 72 3.07 -30.74 -23.60
C ALA A 72 2.07 -29.65 -23.98
N GLU A 73 1.37 -29.82 -25.11
CA GLU A 73 0.20 -29.01 -25.43
C GLU A 73 -1.04 -29.61 -24.76
N PHE A 74 -1.69 -28.82 -23.90
CA PHE A 74 -3.00 -29.14 -23.35
C PHE A 74 -4.07 -28.46 -24.18
N GLY A 75 -4.69 -29.21 -25.09
CA GLY A 75 -5.80 -28.71 -25.91
C GLY A 75 -7.14 -28.96 -25.23
N LEU A 76 -7.86 -27.89 -24.87
CA LEU A 76 -9.29 -27.94 -24.57
C LEU A 76 -10.05 -27.65 -25.88
N ASN A 77 -10.63 -28.68 -26.50
CA ASN A 77 -11.54 -28.47 -27.62
C ASN A 77 -12.97 -28.37 -27.10
N TYR A 78 -13.60 -27.21 -27.28
CA TYR A 78 -15.01 -26.99 -27.00
C TYR A 78 -15.73 -26.70 -28.31
N GLY A 79 -16.53 -27.66 -28.78
CA GLY A 79 -17.34 -27.51 -30.00
C GLY A 79 -18.81 -27.33 -29.62
N PHE A 80 -19.37 -26.15 -29.84
CA PHE A 80 -20.82 -25.99 -29.86
C PHE A 80 -21.33 -26.47 -31.22
N GLY A 81 -22.33 -27.35 -31.21
CA GLY A 81 -23.02 -27.78 -32.42
C GLY A 81 -23.53 -26.56 -33.22
N ALA A 82 -23.29 -26.60 -34.53
CA ALA A 82 -23.79 -25.68 -35.56
C ALA A 82 -23.57 -24.16 -35.32
N GLY A 83 -22.43 -23.67 -35.79
CA GLY A 83 -22.40 -22.41 -36.56
C GLY A 83 -22.08 -21.10 -35.85
N THR A 84 -21.91 -21.07 -34.52
CA THR A 84 -21.43 -19.86 -33.83
C THR A 84 -20.40 -20.20 -32.74
N SER A 85 -19.14 -19.94 -33.04
CA SER A 85 -18.03 -20.02 -32.10
C SER A 85 -17.91 -18.71 -31.33
N ILE A 86 -18.30 -18.70 -30.04
CA ILE A 86 -17.90 -17.63 -29.11
C ILE A 86 -16.51 -17.98 -28.59
N PRO A 87 -15.47 -17.19 -28.84
CA PRO A 87 -14.16 -17.45 -28.27
C PRO A 87 -14.21 -17.18 -26.77
N VAL A 88 -14.13 -18.23 -25.96
CA VAL A 88 -13.89 -18.15 -24.53
C VAL A 88 -12.40 -18.40 -24.32
N SER A 89 -11.67 -17.41 -23.82
CA SER A 89 -10.27 -17.58 -23.42
C SER A 89 -10.20 -17.88 -21.92
N PHE A 90 -9.60 -19.01 -21.58
CA PHE A 90 -9.18 -19.32 -20.22
C PHE A 90 -7.68 -19.07 -20.13
N SER A 91 -7.23 -18.28 -19.16
CA SER A 91 -5.82 -18.15 -18.82
C SER A 91 -5.52 -18.92 -17.55
N LEU A 92 -4.46 -19.72 -17.59
CA LEU A 92 -3.99 -20.46 -16.43
C LEU A 92 -3.33 -19.47 -15.46
N LYS A 93 -3.94 -19.25 -14.29
CA LYS A 93 -3.45 -18.30 -13.29
C LYS A 93 -2.37 -18.90 -12.37
N SER A 94 -2.52 -20.17 -12.03
CA SER A 94 -1.60 -20.86 -11.12
C SER A 94 -1.71 -22.37 -11.24
N ILE A 95 -0.62 -23.07 -10.95
CA ILE A 95 -0.58 -24.53 -10.78
C ILE A 95 -0.13 -24.81 -9.34
N TYR A 96 -0.75 -25.79 -8.69
CA TYR A 96 -0.37 -26.23 -7.35
C TYR A 96 -0.07 -27.74 -7.34
N PHE A 97 0.99 -28.10 -6.64
CA PHE A 97 1.44 -29.46 -6.43
C PHE A 97 1.87 -29.63 -4.97
N GLU A 98 1.56 -30.78 -4.37
CA GLU A 98 1.85 -31.06 -2.98
C GLU A 98 2.21 -32.53 -2.81
N THR A 99 3.26 -32.77 -2.02
CA THR A 99 3.70 -34.07 -1.53
C THR A 99 4.01 -33.94 -0.04
N ASP A 100 4.27 -35.08 0.61
CA ASP A 100 4.73 -35.10 2.00
C ASP A 100 6.09 -34.41 2.20
N PHE A 101 6.88 -34.28 1.12
CA PHE A 101 8.25 -33.74 1.18
C PHE A 101 8.36 -32.27 0.76
N PHE A 102 7.50 -31.82 -0.16
CA PHE A 102 7.50 -30.44 -0.63
C PHE A 102 6.16 -30.02 -1.23
N LYS A 103 5.93 -28.71 -1.25
CA LYS A 103 4.84 -28.07 -1.98
C LYS A 103 5.41 -27.22 -3.10
N ALA A 104 4.82 -27.25 -4.28
CA ALA A 104 5.19 -26.39 -5.39
C ALA A 104 3.98 -25.60 -5.86
N LYS A 105 4.14 -24.30 -6.08
CA LYS A 105 3.11 -23.43 -6.60
C LYS A 105 3.69 -22.51 -7.64
N TRP A 106 3.16 -22.60 -8.86
CA TRP A 106 3.47 -21.66 -9.92
C TRP A 106 2.38 -20.61 -10.04
N TYR A 107 2.76 -19.39 -10.37
CA TYR A 107 1.92 -18.22 -10.54
C TYR A 107 2.28 -17.53 -11.86
N ASN A 108 1.26 -17.07 -12.60
CA ASN A 108 1.45 -16.18 -13.76
C ASN A 108 1.48 -14.69 -13.36
N TYR A 109 1.77 -14.41 -12.09
CA TYR A 109 1.84 -13.09 -11.51
C TYR A 109 2.92 -13.04 -10.44
N LEU A 110 3.44 -11.84 -10.21
CA LEU A 110 4.52 -11.58 -9.26
C LEU A 110 4.04 -11.64 -7.81
N ILE A 111 4.96 -12.01 -6.91
CA ILE A 111 4.72 -12.01 -5.46
C ILE A 111 5.82 -11.24 -4.74
N MET A 112 5.45 -10.65 -3.60
CA MET A 112 6.39 -9.97 -2.71
C MET A 112 7.06 -10.99 -1.78
N VAL A 113 8.39 -11.09 -1.85
CA VAL A 113 9.21 -11.92 -0.98
C VAL A 113 10.05 -11.06 -0.03
N SER A 114 10.66 -9.97 -0.53
CA SER A 114 11.57 -9.10 0.23
C SER A 114 11.62 -7.69 -0.35
N ASP A 115 11.76 -6.68 0.51
CA ASP A 115 11.97 -5.29 0.09
C ASP A 115 13.30 -5.06 -0.64
N PHE A 116 14.26 -5.98 -0.57
CA PHE A 116 15.56 -5.85 -1.24
C PHE A 116 15.65 -6.58 -2.59
N PHE A 117 14.68 -7.46 -2.90
CA PHE A 117 14.73 -8.34 -4.07
C PHE A 117 13.50 -8.24 -4.99
N THR A 118 12.31 -8.08 -4.42
CA THR A 118 11.03 -8.12 -5.17
C THR A 118 10.22 -6.87 -4.88
N GLY A 119 10.84 -5.70 -5.01
CA GLY A 119 10.43 -4.45 -4.42
C GLY A 119 9.00 -4.02 -4.71
N LYS A 120 8.41 -3.37 -3.72
CA LYS A 120 7.09 -2.75 -3.79
C LYS A 120 7.21 -1.23 -3.90
N ASP A 121 6.40 -0.67 -4.78
CA ASP A 121 6.04 0.74 -4.76
C ASP A 121 4.90 0.94 -3.74
N TYR A 122 5.25 1.56 -2.61
CA TYR A 122 4.30 1.78 -1.52
C TYR A 122 3.36 2.97 -1.79
N ASP A 123 3.64 3.80 -2.79
CA ASP A 123 2.75 4.91 -3.19
C ASP A 123 1.62 4.41 -4.09
N THR A 124 1.91 3.46 -4.97
CA THR A 124 0.92 2.88 -5.92
C THR A 124 0.35 1.53 -5.49
N ASP A 125 0.82 0.98 -4.37
CA ASP A 125 0.51 -0.37 -3.89
C ASP A 125 0.84 -1.48 -4.94
N SER A 126 1.81 -1.22 -5.82
CA SER A 126 2.20 -2.10 -6.93
C SER A 126 3.67 -2.54 -6.82
N PHE A 127 4.16 -3.38 -7.73
CA PHE A 127 5.59 -3.71 -7.80
C PHE A 127 6.36 -2.55 -8.42
N VAL A 128 7.61 -2.34 -7.99
CA VAL A 128 8.47 -1.34 -8.63
C VAL A 128 8.62 -1.65 -10.12
N GLY A 129 8.59 -0.61 -10.95
CA GLY A 129 8.52 -0.75 -12.40
C GLY A 129 9.66 -1.59 -12.98
N SER A 130 10.88 -1.47 -12.46
CA SER A 130 12.04 -2.29 -12.87
C SER A 130 11.76 -3.80 -12.69
N PHE A 131 11.28 -4.21 -11.52
CA PHE A 131 10.95 -5.60 -11.23
C PHE A 131 9.75 -6.09 -12.06
N ALA A 132 8.69 -5.27 -12.13
CA ALA A 132 7.48 -5.61 -12.88
C ALA A 132 7.71 -5.71 -14.40
N ASN A 133 8.69 -4.98 -14.94
CA ASN A 133 9.04 -5.02 -16.34
C ASN A 133 9.86 -6.27 -16.68
N ASP A 134 10.80 -6.65 -15.82
CA ASP A 134 11.74 -7.73 -16.10
C ASP A 134 11.17 -9.12 -15.85
N PHE A 135 10.22 -9.28 -14.92
CA PHE A 135 9.72 -10.58 -14.48
C PHE A 135 8.20 -10.73 -14.67
N SER A 136 7.72 -11.96 -14.91
CA SER A 136 6.28 -12.24 -15.04
C SER A 136 5.75 -13.35 -14.14
N ASP A 137 6.51 -14.43 -14.01
CA ASP A 137 6.02 -15.67 -13.42
C ASP A 137 6.85 -16.05 -12.19
N VAL A 138 6.26 -16.79 -11.27
CA VAL A 138 6.93 -17.25 -10.05
C VAL A 138 6.66 -18.72 -9.82
N LEU A 139 7.71 -19.49 -9.51
CA LEU A 139 7.62 -20.83 -8.93
C LEU A 139 8.08 -20.78 -7.49
N GLU A 140 7.17 -21.05 -6.56
CA GLU A 140 7.41 -21.20 -5.14
C GLU A 140 7.52 -22.70 -4.81
N LEU A 141 8.61 -23.12 -4.20
CA LEU A 141 8.81 -24.46 -3.66
C LEU A 141 8.97 -24.35 -2.13
N LYS A 142 8.16 -25.07 -1.36
CA LYS A 142 8.26 -25.12 0.09
C LYS A 142 8.73 -26.47 0.53
N PHE A 143 9.86 -26.50 1.23
CA PHE A 143 10.38 -27.69 1.89
C PHE A 143 10.13 -27.55 3.40
N PRO A 144 9.19 -28.32 3.98
CA PRO A 144 8.83 -28.20 5.39
C PRO A 144 10.06 -28.22 6.30
N ASN A 145 10.18 -27.24 7.20
CA ASN A 145 11.28 -27.07 8.16
C ASN A 145 12.68 -26.84 7.57
N ILE A 146 12.81 -26.67 6.25
CA ILE A 146 14.10 -26.47 5.58
C ILE A 146 14.19 -25.06 4.99
N VAL A 147 13.47 -24.79 3.90
CA VAL A 147 13.56 -23.54 3.14
C VAL A 147 12.39 -23.42 2.17
N ASP A 148 11.94 -22.20 1.93
CA ASP A 148 11.12 -21.85 0.78
C ASP A 148 12.03 -21.32 -0.33
N VAL A 149 11.93 -21.88 -1.53
CA VAL A 149 12.67 -21.46 -2.72
C VAL A 149 11.70 -20.75 -3.67
N TYR A 150 12.09 -19.61 -4.19
CA TYR A 150 11.32 -18.87 -5.19
C TYR A 150 12.19 -18.70 -6.43
N PHE A 151 11.70 -19.18 -7.57
CA PHE A 151 12.25 -18.87 -8.88
C PHE A 151 11.32 -17.85 -9.53
N VAL A 152 11.85 -16.69 -9.91
CA VAL A 152 11.10 -15.64 -10.61
C VAL A 152 11.61 -15.60 -12.04
N ASP A 153 10.73 -15.93 -12.99
CA ASP A 153 11.05 -16.10 -14.42
C ASP A 153 11.20 -14.75 -15.09
N LYS A 154 12.33 -14.53 -15.75
CA LYS A 154 12.58 -13.31 -16.50
C LYS A 154 11.83 -13.37 -17.84
N LYS A 155 11.19 -12.27 -18.23
CA LYS A 155 10.41 -12.19 -19.48
C LYS A 155 11.28 -12.32 -20.73
N SER A 156 12.52 -11.85 -20.65
CA SER A 156 13.53 -11.90 -21.71
C SER A 156 14.83 -12.45 -21.11
N GLU A 157 15.41 -13.45 -21.75
CA GLU A 157 16.69 -14.04 -21.30
C GLU A 157 17.91 -13.35 -21.94
N GLY A 158 17.71 -12.35 -22.82
CA GLY A 158 18.77 -11.62 -23.49
C GLY A 158 19.77 -12.53 -24.22
N GLN A 159 21.06 -12.20 -24.13
CA GLN A 159 22.19 -12.99 -24.65
C GLN A 159 22.85 -13.87 -23.58
N VAL A 160 22.26 -13.97 -22.38
CA VAL A 160 22.89 -14.62 -21.21
C VAL A 160 22.72 -16.13 -21.28
N SER A 161 23.84 -16.87 -21.21
CA SER A 161 23.85 -18.30 -21.51
C SER A 161 23.67 -19.24 -20.31
N TRP A 162 23.71 -18.75 -19.05
CA TRP A 162 23.73 -19.63 -17.87
C TRP A 162 22.63 -19.42 -16.82
N PHE A 163 22.25 -18.19 -16.46
CA PHE A 163 21.14 -17.93 -15.52
C PHE A 163 20.53 -16.52 -15.72
N SER A 164 19.30 -16.41 -16.22
CA SER A 164 18.60 -15.12 -16.42
C SER A 164 17.66 -14.77 -15.28
N ASP A 165 17.25 -15.76 -14.51
CA ASP A 165 16.13 -15.66 -13.58
C ASP A 165 16.57 -15.05 -12.24
N MET A 166 15.63 -14.92 -11.31
CA MET A 166 15.93 -14.63 -9.91
C MET A 166 15.63 -15.86 -9.07
N VAL A 167 16.55 -16.17 -8.16
CA VAL A 167 16.36 -17.23 -7.15
C VAL A 167 16.42 -16.60 -5.77
N LEU A 168 15.39 -16.86 -4.98
CA LEU A 168 15.32 -16.44 -3.57
C LEU A 168 15.17 -17.67 -2.67
N LEU A 169 15.87 -17.66 -1.56
CA LEU A 169 15.77 -18.68 -0.51
C LEU A 169 15.29 -18.00 0.76
N LYS A 170 14.12 -18.38 1.27
CA LYS A 170 13.54 -17.82 2.48
C LYS A 170 13.46 -18.89 3.55
N ARG A 171 13.92 -18.57 4.76
CA ARG A 171 13.83 -19.46 5.92
C ARG A 171 13.43 -18.67 7.16
N ALA A 172 12.35 -19.10 7.79
CA ALA A 172 12.01 -18.65 9.14
C ALA A 172 12.84 -19.43 10.16
N ILE A 173 13.56 -18.71 11.03
CA ILE A 173 14.32 -19.23 12.16
C ILE A 173 13.98 -18.33 13.34
N ASP A 174 12.99 -18.71 14.15
CA ASP A 174 12.50 -17.89 15.27
C ASP A 174 13.65 -17.31 16.11
N PRO A 175 13.72 -15.98 16.35
CA PRO A 175 12.74 -14.91 16.02
C PRO A 175 12.98 -14.19 14.68
N PHE A 176 13.78 -14.75 13.79
CA PHE A 176 14.21 -14.16 12.53
C PHE A 176 13.61 -14.83 11.29
N THR A 177 13.66 -14.10 10.19
CA THR A 177 13.52 -14.61 8.82
C THR A 177 14.76 -14.20 8.05
N ILE A 178 15.35 -15.16 7.34
CA ILE A 178 16.50 -14.95 6.46
C ILE A 178 16.03 -15.15 5.02
N ILE A 179 16.40 -14.23 4.15
CA ILE A 179 16.14 -14.28 2.71
C ILE A 179 17.46 -14.09 1.98
N LEU A 180 17.91 -15.10 1.25
CA LEU A 180 19.02 -14.97 0.31
C LEU A 180 18.45 -14.72 -1.08
N GLY A 181 19.13 -13.93 -1.89
CA GLY A 181 18.73 -13.70 -3.27
C GLY A 181 19.92 -13.59 -4.21
N LEU A 182 19.69 -14.04 -5.44
CA LEU A 182 20.60 -13.94 -6.58
C LEU A 182 19.76 -13.63 -7.83
N TYR A 183 20.16 -12.64 -8.61
CA TYR A 183 19.50 -12.31 -9.88
C TYR A 183 20.46 -11.64 -10.86
N ASN A 184 20.10 -11.70 -12.14
CA ASN A 184 20.82 -11.02 -13.22
C ASN A 184 20.23 -9.62 -13.48
N THR A 185 21.08 -8.60 -13.58
CA THR A 185 20.67 -7.22 -13.87
C THR A 185 20.42 -7.04 -15.38
N GLY A 186 19.21 -6.63 -15.78
CA GLY A 186 18.87 -6.09 -17.12
C GLY A 186 19.59 -6.66 -18.37
N ASP A 187 19.34 -7.91 -18.75
CA ASP A 187 19.98 -8.64 -19.87
C ASP A 187 21.53 -8.50 -19.96
N THR A 188 22.20 -8.16 -18.85
CA THR A 188 23.66 -8.00 -18.78
C THR A 188 24.36 -9.28 -18.34
N SER A 189 25.69 -9.24 -18.21
CA SER A 189 26.48 -10.32 -17.59
C SER A 189 26.67 -10.19 -16.07
N ALA A 190 26.13 -9.14 -15.44
CA ALA A 190 26.30 -8.89 -14.00
C ALA A 190 25.22 -9.59 -13.17
N TYR A 191 25.58 -9.95 -11.94
CA TYR A 191 24.71 -10.68 -11.01
C TYR A 191 24.74 -10.00 -9.65
N GLU A 192 23.59 -9.55 -9.19
CA GLU A 192 23.43 -9.04 -7.83
C GLU A 192 23.02 -10.18 -6.91
N PHE A 193 23.55 -10.14 -5.70
CA PHE A 193 23.23 -11.13 -4.69
C PHE A 193 23.34 -10.54 -3.31
N GLY A 194 22.62 -11.13 -2.35
CA GLY A 194 22.70 -10.70 -0.98
C GLY A 194 21.90 -11.56 -0.01
N ALA A 195 21.94 -11.15 1.24
CA ALA A 195 21.19 -11.71 2.34
C ALA A 195 20.45 -10.60 3.07
N HIS A 196 19.14 -10.78 3.27
CA HIS A 196 18.29 -9.98 4.12
C HIS A 196 17.91 -10.79 5.36
N VAL A 197 18.12 -10.24 6.55
CA VAL A 197 17.69 -10.82 7.83
C VAL A 197 16.77 -9.84 8.53
N ALA A 198 15.60 -10.27 8.94
CA ALA A 198 14.67 -9.45 9.72
C ALA A 198 14.08 -10.22 10.89
N GLY A 199 13.93 -9.61 12.05
CA GLY A 199 13.33 -10.24 13.23
C GLY A 199 13.40 -9.37 14.48
N GLU A 200 12.85 -9.89 15.58
CA GLU A 200 12.90 -9.21 16.88
C GLU A 200 14.15 -9.64 17.66
N VAL A 201 14.80 -8.69 18.33
CA VAL A 201 15.87 -8.96 19.29
C VAL A 201 15.32 -8.69 20.69
N ASN A 202 15.40 -9.66 21.60
CA ASN A 202 14.87 -9.50 22.96
C ASN A 202 15.98 -9.13 23.96
N PHE A 203 16.01 -7.88 24.42
CA PHE A 203 16.89 -7.41 25.50
C PHE A 203 16.22 -7.45 26.88
N GLY A 204 15.09 -8.16 27.03
CA GLY A 204 14.34 -8.32 28.27
C GLY A 204 13.30 -7.22 28.50
N PHE A 205 13.75 -5.98 28.68
CA PHE A 205 12.87 -4.80 28.87
C PHE A 205 12.59 -4.02 27.58
N PHE A 206 13.26 -4.40 26.49
CA PHE A 206 13.18 -3.75 25.19
C PHE A 206 13.30 -4.80 24.09
N LYS A 207 12.40 -4.72 23.10
CA LYS A 207 12.26 -5.70 22.01
C LYS A 207 12.28 -4.99 20.66
N PRO A 208 13.44 -4.52 20.19
CA PRO A 208 13.55 -3.87 18.89
C PRO A 208 13.44 -4.88 17.74
N THR A 209 12.98 -4.39 16.61
CA THR A 209 13.07 -5.05 15.31
C THR A 209 14.42 -4.73 14.68
N LEU A 210 15.17 -5.77 14.36
CA LEU A 210 16.38 -5.72 13.56
C LEU A 210 16.05 -6.03 12.10
N ARG A 211 16.59 -5.24 11.19
CA ARG A 211 16.63 -5.51 9.75
C ARG A 211 18.06 -5.31 9.25
N LEU A 212 18.62 -6.34 8.64
CA LEU A 212 19.96 -6.34 8.09
C LEU A 212 19.90 -6.72 6.62
N PHE A 213 20.68 -6.03 5.79
CA PHE A 213 20.97 -6.47 4.43
C PHE A 213 22.47 -6.41 4.19
N GLY A 214 22.99 -7.38 3.46
CA GLY A 214 24.36 -7.34 2.94
C GLY A 214 24.41 -8.06 1.60
N GLY A 215 24.97 -7.40 0.60
CA GLY A 215 25.04 -7.95 -0.75
C GLY A 215 26.06 -7.24 -1.64
N MET A 216 26.15 -7.71 -2.88
CA MET A 216 26.92 -7.10 -3.94
C MET A 216 25.96 -6.62 -5.03
N VAL A 217 26.14 -5.36 -5.44
CA VAL A 217 25.34 -4.67 -6.45
C VAL A 217 26.22 -4.18 -7.60
N GLU A 218 25.65 -4.01 -8.79
CA GLU A 218 26.39 -3.47 -9.92
C GLU A 218 26.50 -1.93 -9.82
N ASP A 219 27.71 -1.41 -10.00
CA ASP A 219 27.97 0.02 -10.12
C ASP A 219 29.02 0.27 -11.21
N ALA A 220 28.58 0.86 -12.32
CA ALA A 220 29.42 1.17 -13.48
C ALA A 220 30.26 -0.05 -13.96
N GLY A 221 29.61 -1.23 -14.07
CA GLY A 221 30.23 -2.47 -14.52
C GLY A 221 31.09 -3.18 -13.47
N ASN A 222 31.16 -2.69 -12.23
CA ASN A 222 31.88 -3.33 -11.12
C ASN A 222 30.91 -3.75 -10.02
N MET A 223 31.17 -4.88 -9.37
CA MET A 223 30.41 -5.29 -8.19
C MET A 223 30.92 -4.55 -6.94
N VAL A 224 30.02 -3.86 -6.26
CA VAL A 224 30.31 -3.10 -5.02
C VAL A 224 29.43 -3.60 -3.87
N PRO A 225 29.91 -3.54 -2.62
CA PRO A 225 29.09 -3.93 -1.48
C PRO A 225 27.96 -2.92 -1.23
N ALA A 226 26.78 -3.42 -0.94
CA ALA A 226 25.65 -2.66 -0.42
C ALA A 226 25.16 -3.30 0.90
N TYR A 227 24.77 -2.47 1.86
CA TYR A 227 24.33 -2.97 3.16
C TYR A 227 23.26 -2.10 3.81
N GLU A 228 22.46 -2.73 4.67
CA GLU A 228 21.60 -2.09 5.64
C GLU A 228 21.88 -2.67 7.03
N PHE A 229 22.03 -1.80 8.02
CA PHE A 229 21.75 -2.09 9.41
C PHE A 229 20.64 -1.16 9.86
N ARG A 230 19.52 -1.72 10.27
CA ARG A 230 18.40 -0.97 10.85
C ARG A 230 17.94 -1.64 12.13
N LEU A 231 17.91 -0.87 13.21
CA LEU A 231 17.34 -1.29 14.49
C LEU A 231 16.29 -0.28 14.91
N THR A 232 15.03 -0.71 15.01
CA THR A 232 13.91 0.15 15.44
C THR A 232 13.24 -0.46 16.65
N GLY A 233 12.67 0.34 17.54
CA GLY A 233 11.86 -0.20 18.64
C GLY A 233 10.96 0.86 19.25
N SER A 234 10.19 0.45 20.25
CA SER A 234 9.35 1.34 21.05
C SER A 234 9.46 0.94 22.52
N LEU A 235 9.71 1.92 23.38
CA LEU A 235 9.85 1.76 24.82
C LEU A 235 8.88 2.71 25.53
N ALA A 236 7.92 2.16 26.25
CA ALA A 236 7.04 2.93 27.14
C ALA A 236 7.72 3.10 28.50
N LEU A 237 8.41 4.23 28.70
CA LEU A 237 9.06 4.58 29.97
C LEU A 237 8.02 4.83 31.08
N ILE A 238 6.90 5.45 30.71
CA ILE A 238 5.72 5.57 31.55
C ILE A 238 4.53 5.08 30.70
N PRO A 239 3.82 4.01 31.11
CA PRO A 239 2.73 3.45 30.34
C PRO A 239 1.71 4.51 29.91
N ASN A 240 1.42 4.57 28.61
CA ASN A 240 0.49 5.52 27.98
C ASN A 240 0.85 7.01 28.11
N VAL A 241 1.98 7.35 28.73
CA VAL A 241 2.37 8.76 28.98
C VAL A 241 3.65 9.16 28.28
N LEU A 242 4.71 8.35 28.41
CA LEU A 242 6.02 8.68 27.86
C LEU A 242 6.56 7.49 27.08
N THR A 243 6.68 7.65 25.76
CA THR A 243 7.26 6.64 24.86
C THR A 243 8.49 7.19 24.18
N VAL A 244 9.47 6.30 23.96
CA VAL A 244 10.68 6.57 23.20
C VAL A 244 10.81 5.52 22.11
N GLU A 245 10.91 5.97 20.86
CA GLU A 245 11.01 5.13 19.67
C GLU A 245 12.37 5.34 19.03
N PRO A 246 13.40 4.59 19.45
CA PRO A 246 14.72 4.69 18.86
C PRO A 246 14.75 4.06 17.46
N THR A 247 15.55 4.65 16.59
CA THR A 247 15.92 4.12 15.27
C THR A 247 17.41 4.32 15.06
N ILE A 248 18.11 3.24 14.75
CA ILE A 248 19.49 3.29 14.25
C ILE A 248 19.43 2.84 12.81
N LEU A 249 19.96 3.65 11.89
CA LEU A 249 20.07 3.30 10.48
C LEU A 249 21.49 3.56 10.00
N PHE A 250 22.10 2.54 9.43
CA PHE A 250 23.35 2.66 8.69
C PHE A 250 23.22 1.89 7.39
N THR A 251 23.25 2.60 6.27
CA THR A 251 23.18 1.97 4.96
C THR A 251 24.28 2.47 4.05
N ASP A 252 24.51 1.74 2.97
CA ASP A 252 25.36 2.19 1.88
C ASP A 252 24.96 1.54 0.58
N LYS A 253 24.93 2.35 -0.48
CA LYS A 253 24.66 1.94 -1.88
C LYS A 253 23.38 1.12 -2.08
N LEU A 254 22.41 1.20 -1.16
CA LEU A 254 21.12 0.52 -1.36
C LEU A 254 20.36 1.13 -2.55
N ALA A 255 20.59 2.40 -2.87
CA ALA A 255 20.02 3.04 -4.05
C ALA A 255 20.39 2.36 -5.38
N LYS A 256 21.42 1.51 -5.40
CA LYS A 256 21.88 0.77 -6.58
C LYS A 256 21.17 -0.56 -6.82
N LEU A 257 20.43 -1.07 -5.83
CA LEU A 257 19.64 -2.30 -6.02
C LEU A 257 18.52 -2.06 -7.04
N ASP A 258 18.53 -2.82 -8.13
CA ASP A 258 17.57 -2.66 -9.24
C ASP A 258 16.12 -2.89 -8.84
N TYR A 259 15.89 -3.85 -7.93
CA TYR A 259 14.56 -4.35 -7.57
C TYR A 259 14.18 -4.08 -6.12
N LYS A 260 14.76 -3.05 -5.48
CA LYS A 260 14.40 -2.66 -4.11
C LYS A 260 13.02 -2.00 -4.04
N SER A 261 12.36 -2.10 -2.89
CA SER A 261 11.17 -1.31 -2.58
C SER A 261 11.49 0.19 -2.49
N THR A 262 10.49 1.02 -2.78
CA THR A 262 10.57 2.49 -2.68
C THR A 262 10.92 3.01 -1.28
N ASN A 263 10.56 2.27 -0.23
CA ASN A 263 10.88 2.59 1.15
C ASN A 263 12.30 2.19 1.60
N VAL A 264 13.08 1.52 0.72
CA VAL A 264 14.49 1.23 0.94
C VAL A 264 15.31 2.37 0.34
N SER A 265 15.93 3.16 1.20
CA SER A 265 16.73 4.33 0.82
C SER A 265 18.02 4.39 1.62
N ASP A 266 19.00 5.11 1.08
CA ASP A 266 20.24 5.30 1.82
C ASP A 266 20.09 6.30 2.98
N GLY A 267 20.78 6.04 4.09
CA GLY A 267 20.82 6.91 5.26
C GLY A 267 21.77 6.39 6.35
N LYS A 268 22.44 7.31 7.05
CA LYS A 268 23.30 7.02 8.20
C LYS A 268 22.92 7.94 9.35
N TYR A 269 22.15 7.45 10.32
CA TYR A 269 21.72 8.23 11.48
C TYR A 269 21.35 7.40 12.71
N VAL A 270 21.39 8.04 13.88
CA VAL A 270 20.64 7.61 15.07
C VAL A 270 19.53 8.62 15.31
N GLN A 271 18.34 8.14 15.60
CA GLN A 271 17.16 8.93 15.86
C GLN A 271 16.42 8.39 17.08
N ALA A 272 15.79 9.27 17.84
CA ALA A 272 14.85 8.92 18.89
C ALA A 272 13.64 9.84 18.80
N ARG A 273 12.47 9.26 18.56
CA ARG A 273 11.19 9.98 18.67
C ARG A 273 10.68 9.82 20.10
N VAL A 274 10.50 10.94 20.79
CA VAL A 274 9.99 10.99 22.17
C VAL A 274 8.58 11.55 22.10
N THR A 275 7.61 10.79 22.59
CA THR A 275 6.22 11.23 22.71
C THR A 275 5.84 11.29 24.17
N PHE A 276 5.40 12.46 24.62
CA PHE A 276 4.71 12.68 25.88
C PHE A 276 3.23 12.96 25.59
N THR A 277 2.33 12.32 26.30
CA THR A 277 0.89 12.63 26.26
C THR A 277 0.29 12.34 27.63
N ASP A 278 -0.43 13.28 28.21
CA ASP A 278 -1.05 13.07 29.52
C ASP A 278 -2.46 13.69 29.52
N LYS A 279 -3.26 13.38 30.54
CA LYS A 279 -4.62 13.89 30.69
C LYS A 279 -4.80 14.55 32.06
N TRP A 280 -5.07 15.85 32.04
CA TRP A 280 -5.33 16.67 33.22
C TRP A 280 -6.78 17.16 33.18
N GLY A 281 -7.68 16.33 33.70
CA GLY A 281 -9.12 16.59 33.63
C GLY A 281 -9.61 16.57 32.18
N VAL A 282 -10.09 17.71 31.70
CA VAL A 282 -10.57 17.88 30.31
C VAL A 282 -9.46 18.19 29.31
N VAL A 283 -8.26 18.52 29.79
CA VAL A 283 -7.12 18.96 28.98
C VAL A 283 -6.17 17.79 28.71
N ILE A 284 -5.71 17.66 27.47
CA ILE A 284 -4.78 16.63 27.01
C ILE A 284 -3.59 17.33 26.33
N PRO A 285 -2.50 17.63 27.06
CA PRO A 285 -1.24 18.03 26.44
C PRO A 285 -0.59 16.85 25.72
N LYS A 286 0.05 17.14 24.59
CA LYS A 286 0.89 16.19 23.85
C LYS A 286 2.12 16.89 23.30
N PHE A 287 3.26 16.25 23.44
CA PHE A 287 4.54 16.74 22.97
C PHE A 287 5.27 15.61 22.23
N VAL A 288 5.72 15.87 21.01
CA VAL A 288 6.43 14.94 20.16
C VAL A 288 7.64 15.66 19.61
N VAL A 289 8.82 15.16 19.97
CA VAL A 289 10.10 15.60 19.40
C VAL A 289 10.81 14.42 18.81
N THR A 290 11.47 14.66 17.68
CA THR A 290 12.34 13.70 17.05
C THR A 290 13.74 14.26 17.12
N THR A 291 14.61 13.65 17.92
CA THR A 291 16.04 13.99 17.90
C THR A 291 16.73 13.08 16.91
N LYS A 292 17.54 13.63 16.01
CA LYS A 292 18.31 12.87 15.01
C LYS A 292 19.75 13.37 14.99
N TYR A 293 20.71 12.45 15.06
CA TYR A 293 22.10 12.70 14.70
C TYR A 293 22.38 12.05 13.36
N ASP A 294 22.70 12.86 12.36
CA ASP A 294 22.98 12.43 11.00
C ASP A 294 24.49 12.31 10.79
N PHE A 295 24.99 11.09 10.56
CA PHE A 295 26.43 10.82 10.41
C PHE A 295 26.98 11.30 9.07
N THR A 296 26.13 11.53 8.07
CA THR A 296 26.58 12.03 6.76
C THR A 296 26.88 13.52 6.83
N THR A 297 26.09 14.27 7.59
CA THR A 297 26.27 15.73 7.75
C THR A 297 26.94 16.12 9.06
N GLU A 298 27.14 15.17 9.97
CA GLU A 298 27.65 15.34 11.33
C GLU A 298 26.87 16.36 12.17
N LYS A 299 25.54 16.41 11.97
CA LYS A 299 24.65 17.38 12.63
C LYS A 299 23.59 16.70 13.49
N VAL A 300 23.29 17.34 14.61
CA VAL A 300 22.09 17.06 15.42
C VAL A 300 20.96 17.96 14.92
N SER A 301 19.79 17.38 14.69
CA SER A 301 18.54 18.11 14.51
C SER A 301 17.51 17.69 15.56
N ILE A 302 16.68 18.64 15.98
CA ILE A 302 15.59 18.40 16.92
C ILE A 302 14.28 18.97 16.35
N PRO A 303 13.68 18.32 15.33
CA PRO A 303 12.30 18.59 14.94
C PRO A 303 11.32 18.56 16.11
N LEU A 304 10.51 19.60 16.23
CA LEU A 304 9.30 19.60 17.04
C LEU A 304 8.13 19.16 16.15
N ASP A 305 7.88 17.86 16.14
CA ASP A 305 6.80 17.27 15.34
C ASP A 305 5.42 17.71 15.84
N GLU A 306 5.28 17.92 17.15
CA GLU A 306 4.05 18.38 17.78
C GLU A 306 4.29 18.93 19.19
N ALA A 307 3.81 20.14 19.48
CA ALA A 307 3.44 20.55 20.83
C ALA A 307 1.96 20.96 20.78
N SER A 308 1.07 20.13 21.30
CA SER A 308 -0.36 20.33 21.22
C SER A 308 -1.05 20.26 22.56
N ILE A 309 -2.21 20.93 22.63
CA ILE A 309 -3.14 20.87 23.74
C ILE A 309 -4.53 20.67 23.13
N ALA A 310 -5.22 19.62 23.54
CA ALA A 310 -6.64 19.44 23.28
C ALA A 310 -7.43 19.65 24.58
N ALA A 311 -8.64 20.20 24.49
CA ALA A 311 -9.57 20.23 25.62
C ALA A 311 -10.98 19.89 25.13
N ASP A 312 -11.67 18.99 25.82
CA ASP A 312 -13.05 18.59 25.51
C ASP A 312 -13.95 18.75 26.74
N PHE A 313 -14.90 19.68 26.65
CA PHE A 313 -15.84 20.04 27.70
C PHE A 313 -17.16 19.28 27.50
N GLY A 314 -17.08 17.95 27.55
CA GLY A 314 -18.25 17.06 27.50
C GLY A 314 -18.95 17.01 26.14
N GLY A 315 -18.20 17.15 25.05
CA GLY A 315 -18.69 17.09 23.67
C GLY A 315 -19.41 18.35 23.18
N MET A 316 -19.76 19.28 24.08
CA MET A 316 -20.38 20.55 23.71
C MET A 316 -19.34 21.54 23.17
N PHE A 317 -18.17 21.61 23.77
CA PHE A 317 -17.12 22.54 23.35
C PHE A 317 -15.77 21.84 23.32
N ALA A 318 -15.01 22.03 22.25
CA ALA A 318 -13.68 21.48 22.10
C ALA A 318 -12.71 22.56 21.61
N LEU A 319 -11.49 22.53 22.15
CA LEU A 319 -10.37 23.37 21.74
C LEU A 319 -9.19 22.47 21.37
N PHE A 320 -8.45 22.89 20.35
CA PHE A 320 -7.19 22.26 19.97
C PHE A 320 -6.21 23.33 19.51
N ALA A 321 -4.98 23.26 19.97
CA ALA A 321 -3.87 24.03 19.45
C ALA A 321 -2.68 23.10 19.24
N LYS A 322 -1.93 23.29 18.15
CA LYS A 322 -0.75 22.51 17.80
C LYS A 322 0.32 23.43 17.24
N VAL A 323 1.52 23.31 17.78
CA VAL A 323 2.72 23.98 17.29
C VAL A 323 3.68 22.94 16.70
N THR A 324 4.34 23.29 15.60
CA THR A 324 5.43 22.50 15.02
C THR A 324 6.62 23.37 14.65
N ASN A 325 7.82 22.79 14.61
CA ASN A 325 9.03 23.44 14.12
C ASN A 325 9.90 22.39 13.43
N ALA A 326 10.45 22.72 12.25
CA ALA A 326 11.25 21.80 11.47
C ALA A 326 12.55 21.36 12.17
N ASP A 327 13.15 22.26 12.96
CA ASP A 327 14.31 21.98 13.82
C ASP A 327 14.49 23.15 14.80
N ILE A 328 14.25 22.91 16.09
CA ILE A 328 14.34 23.96 17.12
C ILE A 328 15.78 24.47 17.35
N MET A 329 16.78 23.74 16.86
CA MET A 329 18.19 24.15 16.94
C MET A 329 18.58 25.17 15.86
N VAL A 330 17.72 25.41 14.87
CA VAL A 330 17.97 26.34 13.77
C VAL A 330 17.17 27.63 13.99
N PRO A 331 17.81 28.76 14.34
CA PRO A 331 17.11 30.00 14.72
C PRO A 331 16.22 30.61 13.63
N THR A 332 16.48 30.30 12.36
CA THR A 332 15.69 30.77 11.22
C THR A 332 14.43 29.95 10.98
N ASN A 333 14.27 28.79 11.63
CA ASN A 333 13.07 27.98 11.50
C ASN A 333 11.94 28.57 12.34
N THR A 334 10.81 28.80 11.69
CA THR A 334 9.62 29.35 12.32
C THR A 334 8.80 28.28 13.03
N TYR A 335 8.10 28.68 14.08
CA TYR A 335 7.09 27.85 14.74
C TYR A 335 5.77 28.03 14.01
N LYS A 336 5.24 26.94 13.44
CA LYS A 336 3.93 26.93 12.80
C LYS A 336 2.85 26.67 13.85
N LEU A 337 1.75 27.40 13.82
CA LEU A 337 0.60 27.21 14.70
C LEU A 337 -0.58 26.71 13.90
N TYR A 338 -1.27 25.71 14.41
CA TYR A 338 -2.63 25.37 14.02
C TYR A 338 -3.53 25.43 15.24
N SER A 339 -4.72 26.01 15.10
CA SER A 339 -5.71 26.05 16.16
C SER A 339 -7.09 25.71 15.61
N GLU A 340 -7.88 25.02 16.42
CA GLU A 340 -9.26 24.66 16.14
C GLU A 340 -10.13 24.86 17.38
N ALA A 341 -11.34 25.34 17.18
CA ALA A 341 -12.37 25.42 18.19
C ALA A 341 -13.67 24.87 17.62
N LYS A 342 -14.45 24.16 18.42
CA LYS A 342 -15.74 23.60 18.02
C LYS A 342 -16.75 23.79 19.15
N LEU A 343 -17.95 24.24 18.81
CA LEU A 343 -19.11 24.33 19.69
C LEU A 343 -20.26 23.54 19.05
N ALA A 344 -20.75 22.52 19.72
CA ALA A 344 -21.88 21.70 19.30
C ALA A 344 -23.04 21.90 20.28
N ILE A 345 -24.08 22.61 19.83
CA ILE A 345 -25.34 22.82 20.54
C ILE A 345 -26.44 22.36 19.61
N ASN A 346 -26.91 21.12 19.77
CA ASN A 346 -27.92 20.53 18.88
C ASN A 346 -29.10 21.50 18.60
N PRO A 347 -29.46 21.75 17.33
CA PRO A 347 -28.96 21.17 16.07
C PRO A 347 -27.79 21.90 15.39
N VAL A 348 -27.19 22.86 16.08
CA VAL A 348 -26.14 23.76 15.58
C VAL A 348 -24.75 23.24 15.91
N ILE A 349 -23.84 23.30 14.94
CA ILE A 349 -22.41 23.09 15.14
C ILE A 349 -21.67 24.29 14.55
N LEU A 350 -20.88 24.96 15.39
CA LEU A 350 -19.94 25.99 14.99
C LEU A 350 -18.53 25.42 15.11
N SER A 351 -17.66 25.73 14.16
CA SER A 351 -16.24 25.41 14.25
C SER A 351 -15.39 26.50 13.61
N GLY A 352 -14.24 26.77 14.18
CA GLY A 352 -13.23 27.67 13.63
C GLY A 352 -11.89 26.96 13.54
N LYS A 353 -11.16 27.18 12.46
CA LYS A 353 -9.79 26.68 12.26
C LYS A 353 -8.91 27.84 11.81
N ALA A 354 -7.66 27.86 12.26
CA ALA A 354 -6.70 28.84 11.81
C ALA A 354 -5.30 28.25 11.80
N SER A 355 -4.47 28.73 10.89
CA SER A 355 -3.10 28.28 10.72
C SER A 355 -2.15 29.46 10.47
N TRP A 356 -0.98 29.43 11.06
CA TRP A 356 0.11 30.38 10.87
C TRP A 356 1.38 29.64 10.51
N ASN A 357 2.11 30.17 9.52
CA ASN A 357 3.43 29.66 9.18
C ASN A 357 4.54 30.17 10.12
N ASP A 358 4.26 31.23 10.89
CA ASP A 358 5.17 31.84 11.86
C ASP A 358 4.38 32.47 13.02
N LEU A 359 4.46 31.85 14.21
CA LEU A 359 3.75 32.29 15.41
C LEU A 359 4.22 33.69 15.88
N THR A 360 5.40 34.16 15.45
CA THR A 360 5.88 35.51 15.76
C THR A 360 5.24 36.60 14.90
N LYS A 361 4.56 36.23 13.81
CA LYS A 361 3.89 37.12 12.86
C LYS A 361 2.41 36.78 12.77
N LEU A 362 1.66 37.09 13.82
CA LEU A 362 0.25 36.70 13.94
C LEU A 362 -0.66 37.37 12.88
N ASP A 363 -0.23 38.49 12.30
CA ASP A 363 -0.85 39.15 11.15
C ASP A 363 -0.65 38.36 9.84
N GLN A 364 0.36 37.49 9.76
CA GLN A 364 0.71 36.66 8.61
C GLN A 364 0.15 35.23 8.71
N PHE A 365 -1.16 35.09 8.92
CA PHE A 365 -1.84 33.78 8.91
C PHE A 365 -1.81 33.13 7.52
N ALA A 366 -1.71 31.80 7.50
CA ALA A 366 -1.83 30.98 6.29
C ALA A 366 -3.28 30.87 5.85
N TYR A 367 -4.18 30.53 6.78
CA TYR A 367 -5.62 30.59 6.56
C TYR A 367 -6.38 30.76 7.88
N ILE A 368 -7.59 31.29 7.78
CA ILE A 368 -8.62 31.28 8.83
C ILE A 368 -9.91 30.77 8.20
N ASN A 369 -10.59 29.86 8.88
CA ASN A 369 -11.87 29.32 8.46
C ASN A 369 -12.86 29.36 9.63
N ALA A 370 -14.08 29.79 9.36
CA ALA A 370 -15.20 29.63 10.27
C ALA A 370 -16.32 28.90 9.54
N LYS A 371 -16.93 27.93 10.23
CA LYS A 371 -17.98 27.09 9.70
C LYS A 371 -19.12 27.04 10.71
N ALA A 372 -20.34 27.20 10.21
CA ALA A 372 -21.56 27.00 10.96
C ALA A 372 -22.41 25.99 10.20
N SER A 373 -22.99 25.02 10.91
CA SER A 373 -23.92 24.08 10.32
C SER A 373 -25.11 23.86 11.23
N VAL A 374 -26.25 23.59 10.62
CA VAL A 374 -27.52 23.32 11.29
C VAL A 374 -28.10 22.04 10.68
N ASN A 375 -28.31 21.03 11.52
CA ASN A 375 -28.85 19.74 11.10
C ASN A 375 -30.29 19.58 11.61
N LEU A 376 -31.25 19.95 10.79
CA LEU A 376 -32.69 19.93 11.07
C LEU A 376 -33.40 19.02 10.09
N THR A 377 -33.48 17.71 10.35
CA THR A 377 -34.11 16.75 9.42
C THR A 377 -35.51 17.24 8.97
N PRO A 378 -35.79 17.31 7.65
CA PRO A 378 -35.01 16.79 6.52
C PRO A 378 -33.91 17.70 5.92
N LEU A 379 -33.70 18.89 6.49
CA LEU A 379 -32.81 19.94 6.01
C LEU A 379 -31.46 19.97 6.76
N TYR A 380 -30.38 20.12 6.00
CA TYR A 380 -29.04 20.46 6.49
C TYR A 380 -28.61 21.76 5.82
N ILE A 381 -28.11 22.71 6.60
CA ILE A 381 -27.52 23.94 6.09
C ILE A 381 -26.11 24.06 6.66
N GLU A 382 -25.17 24.47 5.83
CA GLU A 382 -23.80 24.77 6.20
C GLU A 382 -23.39 26.11 5.57
N GLY A 383 -22.79 26.98 6.36
CA GLY A 383 -22.11 28.18 5.89
C GLY A 383 -20.64 28.12 6.25
N ASN A 384 -19.78 28.41 5.30
CA ASN A 384 -18.34 28.53 5.49
C ASN A 384 -17.89 29.95 5.17
N LEU A 385 -16.95 30.45 5.95
CA LEU A 385 -16.19 31.66 5.70
C LEU A 385 -14.70 31.28 5.67
N GLY A 386 -13.96 31.80 4.70
CA GLY A 386 -12.55 31.51 4.50
C GLY A 386 -11.75 32.77 4.25
N TRP A 387 -10.55 32.83 4.82
CA TRP A 387 -9.59 33.90 4.61
C TRP A 387 -8.19 33.32 4.42
N ILE A 388 -7.46 33.91 3.48
CA ILE A 388 -6.01 33.85 3.33
C ILE A 388 -5.48 35.29 3.19
N GLN A 389 -4.17 35.52 3.16
CA GLN A 389 -3.58 36.88 3.16
C GLN A 389 -4.17 37.84 2.13
N ASN A 390 -4.50 37.36 0.93
CA ASN A 390 -4.93 38.19 -0.20
C ASN A 390 -6.28 37.81 -0.78
N ALA A 391 -7.03 36.91 -0.13
CA ALA A 391 -8.35 36.51 -0.59
C ALA A 391 -9.24 36.14 0.59
N ASN A 392 -10.52 36.42 0.45
CA ASN A 392 -11.53 35.97 1.37
C ASN A 392 -12.78 35.58 0.61
N GLY A 393 -13.65 34.83 1.27
CA GLY A 393 -14.86 34.38 0.64
C GLY A 393 -15.78 33.66 1.60
N TYR A 394 -16.88 33.21 1.04
CA TYR A 394 -17.89 32.46 1.76
C TYR A 394 -18.50 31.41 0.83
N ASN A 395 -19.11 30.39 1.41
CA ASN A 395 -20.11 29.61 0.72
C ASN A 395 -21.22 29.18 1.66
N VAL A 396 -22.37 28.88 1.08
CA VAL A 396 -23.51 28.27 1.74
C VAL A 396 -23.88 27.02 0.96
N PHE A 397 -23.94 25.91 1.67
CA PHE A 397 -24.43 24.64 1.18
C PHE A 397 -25.72 24.29 1.90
N ALA A 398 -26.74 23.86 1.17
CA ALA A 398 -27.98 23.36 1.73
C ALA A 398 -28.31 22.01 1.11
N LYS A 399 -28.75 21.07 1.95
CA LYS A 399 -29.22 19.75 1.54
C LYS A 399 -30.59 19.49 2.12
N TYR A 400 -31.57 19.25 1.27
CA TYR A 400 -32.92 18.85 1.66
C TYR A 400 -33.17 17.40 1.25
N ASN A 401 -33.37 16.52 2.23
CA ASN A 401 -33.66 15.12 1.97
C ASN A 401 -35.15 14.95 1.61
N LEU A 402 -35.42 14.72 0.33
CA LEU A 402 -36.76 14.45 -0.18
C LEU A 402 -37.25 13.05 0.22
N SER A 403 -36.32 12.08 0.25
CA SER A 403 -36.54 10.71 0.74
C SER A 403 -35.21 10.10 1.23
N GLN A 404 -35.23 8.84 1.67
CA GLN A 404 -34.00 8.13 2.07
C GLN A 404 -32.94 8.05 0.97
N ASN A 405 -33.37 8.05 -0.31
CA ASN A 405 -32.48 7.86 -1.46
C ASN A 405 -32.37 9.11 -2.34
N VAL A 406 -33.12 10.18 -2.04
CA VAL A 406 -33.18 11.39 -2.88
C VAL A 406 -32.94 12.62 -2.03
N SER A 407 -31.95 13.43 -2.41
CA SER A 407 -31.71 14.74 -1.79
C SER A 407 -31.51 15.83 -2.83
N LEU A 408 -32.06 17.01 -2.57
CA LEU A 408 -31.75 18.23 -3.31
C LEU A 408 -30.60 18.94 -2.60
N GLU A 409 -29.52 19.19 -3.31
CA GLU A 409 -28.33 19.88 -2.82
C GLU A 409 -28.21 21.21 -3.58
N GLY A 410 -27.92 22.29 -2.85
CA GLY A 410 -27.73 23.62 -3.41
C GLY A 410 -26.50 24.25 -2.80
N PHE A 411 -25.76 24.96 -3.63
CA PHE A 411 -24.54 25.66 -3.28
C PHE A 411 -24.60 27.10 -3.81
N TYR A 412 -24.10 28.05 -3.02
CA TYR A 412 -23.89 29.44 -3.43
C TYR A 412 -22.67 30.03 -2.71
N GLY A 413 -21.73 30.64 -3.43
CA GLY A 413 -20.63 31.33 -2.78
C GLY A 413 -19.43 31.64 -3.67
N THR A 414 -18.43 32.27 -3.07
CA THR A 414 -17.15 32.61 -3.69
C THR A 414 -16.02 31.65 -3.34
N ILE A 415 -16.26 30.63 -2.49
CA ILE A 415 -15.30 29.56 -2.21
C ILE A 415 -15.75 28.30 -2.93
N LYS A 416 -14.97 27.79 -3.89
CA LYS A 416 -15.28 26.57 -4.65
C LYS A 416 -15.64 25.40 -3.71
N ASP A 417 -16.61 24.58 -4.14
CA ASP A 417 -17.00 23.35 -3.48
C ASP A 417 -15.87 22.31 -3.57
N ASN A 418 -14.86 22.49 -2.72
CA ASN A 418 -13.80 21.53 -2.55
C ASN A 418 -14.13 20.69 -1.33
N ASN A 419 -14.02 19.36 -1.49
CA ASN A 419 -13.85 18.39 -0.41
C ASN A 419 -12.59 18.66 0.44
N SER A 420 -12.07 19.89 0.48
CA SER A 420 -10.93 20.30 1.29
C SER A 420 -11.37 20.37 2.74
N ASN A 421 -10.57 19.80 3.63
CA ASN A 421 -10.83 19.66 5.07
C ASN A 421 -10.82 21.01 5.84
N GLY A 422 -11.25 22.12 5.22
CA GLY A 422 -11.13 23.49 5.72
C GLY A 422 -9.75 24.11 5.47
N VAL A 423 -8.99 23.58 4.52
CA VAL A 423 -7.70 24.13 4.07
C VAL A 423 -7.94 24.82 2.74
N TYR A 424 -7.57 26.11 2.65
CA TYR A 424 -7.77 26.93 1.47
C TYR A 424 -6.44 27.39 0.87
N ASP A 425 -6.39 27.46 -0.45
CA ASP A 425 -5.33 28.10 -1.24
C ASP A 425 -5.95 29.16 -2.17
N THR A 426 -5.11 29.99 -2.77
CA THR A 426 -5.47 31.04 -3.73
C THR A 426 -6.39 30.56 -4.86
N GLY A 427 -6.25 29.32 -5.32
CA GLY A 427 -7.08 28.73 -6.37
C GLY A 427 -8.52 28.40 -5.96
N ASP A 428 -8.83 28.44 -4.66
CA ASP A 428 -10.15 28.07 -4.12
C ASP A 428 -11.16 29.24 -4.12
N TYR A 429 -10.68 30.48 -4.31
CA TYR A 429 -11.52 31.68 -4.29
C TYR A 429 -11.90 32.10 -5.72
N LEU A 430 -13.20 32.31 -5.93
CA LEU A 430 -13.78 32.82 -7.16
C LEU A 430 -13.90 34.35 -7.09
N PRO A 431 -13.68 35.07 -8.21
CA PRO A 431 -13.84 36.52 -8.25
C PRO A 431 -15.29 36.95 -8.07
N ASP A 432 -16.25 36.15 -8.54
CA ASP A 432 -17.68 36.36 -8.41
C ASP A 432 -18.35 35.13 -7.75
N PRO A 433 -19.48 35.30 -7.04
CA PRO A 433 -20.22 34.17 -6.48
C PRO A 433 -20.72 33.23 -7.58
N ASP A 434 -20.51 31.94 -7.39
CA ASP A 434 -21.03 30.87 -8.23
C ASP A 434 -22.14 30.11 -7.49
N TRP A 435 -22.97 29.40 -8.25
CA TRP A 435 -24.09 28.64 -7.71
C TRP A 435 -24.30 27.34 -8.47
N ASN A 436 -24.72 26.31 -7.74
CA ASN A 436 -25.18 25.07 -8.36
C ASN A 436 -26.38 24.52 -7.59
N VAL A 437 -27.22 23.78 -8.30
CA VAL A 437 -28.30 22.99 -7.70
C VAL A 437 -28.25 21.62 -8.33
N LYS A 438 -28.23 20.59 -7.49
CA LYS A 438 -28.09 19.19 -7.89
C LYS A 438 -29.14 18.35 -7.20
N LEU A 439 -29.86 17.54 -7.99
CA LEU A 439 -30.64 16.44 -7.45
C LEU A 439 -29.76 15.20 -7.36
N VAL A 440 -29.60 14.65 -6.15
CA VAL A 440 -28.80 13.46 -5.89
C VAL A 440 -29.73 12.29 -5.62
N TYR A 441 -29.53 11.20 -6.38
CA TYR A 441 -30.17 9.92 -6.14
C TYR A 441 -29.12 8.86 -5.78
N ASN A 442 -29.22 8.29 -4.58
CA ASN A 442 -28.36 7.23 -4.10
C ASN A 442 -29.18 5.96 -3.92
N ALA A 443 -29.09 5.04 -4.88
CA ALA A 443 -29.61 3.68 -4.72
C ALA A 443 -28.49 2.76 -4.23
N LYS A 444 -28.77 2.02 -3.15
CA LYS A 444 -27.99 0.82 -2.83
C LYS A 444 -28.64 -0.34 -3.59
N PHE A 445 -27.82 -1.04 -4.37
CA PHE A 445 -28.19 -2.30 -5.02
C PHE A 445 -27.56 -3.46 -4.27
#